data_AF-A0A0K1EJ67-F1
#
_entry.id   AF-A0A0K1EJ67-F1
#
_cell.length_a   1.000
_cell.length_b   1.000
_cell.length_c   1.000
_cell.angle_alpha   90.00
_cell.angle_beta   90.00
_cell.angle_gamma   90.00
#
_symmetry.space_group_name_H-M   'P 1'
#
loop_
_entity.id
_entity.type
_entity.pdbx_description
1 polymer ?
#
loop_
_entity_poly.entity_id
_entity_poly.type
_entity_poly.pdbx_seq_one_letter_code
_entity_poly.pdbx_strand_id
1 'polypeptide(L)'
;MDAGKDDRVDASERLRIAGEAAVLIEEMGIGLTAVARLRDGVVVLECWGAAKRKPTAVRHVVGDNAVSARALAEICAAGLRDVATGKNLS
;
A
#
# COMPACT_ATOMS: atom_id res chain seq x y z
N MET A 1 -2.09 -25.16 27.62
CA MET A 1 -1.21 -24.18 26.95
C MET A 1 -2.09 -23.42 25.99
N ASP A 2 -2.61 -22.30 26.46
CA ASP A 2 -3.51 -21.43 25.71
C ASP A 2 -2.63 -20.50 24.88
N ALA A 3 -2.62 -20.71 23.56
CA ALA A 3 -2.08 -19.75 22.62
C ALA A 3 -3.14 -19.61 21.53
N GLY A 4 -4.12 -18.75 21.81
CA GLY A 4 -5.01 -18.21 20.79
C GLY A 4 -4.16 -17.70 19.64
N LYS A 5 -4.11 -18.48 18.55
CA LYS A 5 -3.47 -18.08 17.31
C LYS A 5 -4.47 -17.18 16.61
N ASP A 6 -4.47 -15.95 17.11
CA ASP A 6 -5.13 -14.75 16.62
C ASP A 6 -5.45 -14.87 15.12
N ASP A 7 -6.73 -14.70 14.76
CA ASP A 7 -7.26 -14.49 13.40
C ASP A 7 -6.71 -13.19 12.75
N ARG A 8 -5.54 -12.72 13.21
CA ARG A 8 -4.82 -11.55 12.71
C ARG A 8 -3.74 -12.05 11.77
N VAL A 9 -3.80 -11.55 10.54
CA VAL A 9 -2.72 -11.66 9.57
C VAL A 9 -1.41 -11.19 10.22
N ASP A 10 -0.45 -12.10 10.39
CA ASP A 10 0.85 -11.75 10.99
C ASP A 10 1.58 -10.72 10.12
N ALA A 11 2.51 -9.94 10.70
CA ALA A 11 3.29 -8.94 9.98
C ALA A 11 3.97 -9.51 8.71
N SER A 12 4.35 -10.78 8.73
CA SER A 12 4.95 -11.49 7.59
C SER A 12 3.99 -11.61 6.41
N GLU A 13 2.73 -11.96 6.68
CA GLU A 13 1.70 -12.12 5.64
C GLU A 13 1.23 -10.76 5.13
N ARG A 14 1.11 -9.76 6.01
CA ARG A 14 0.88 -8.36 5.60
C ARG A 14 1.96 -7.86 4.67
N LEU A 15 3.23 -8.17 4.97
CA LEU A 15 4.35 -7.77 4.13
C LEU A 15 4.31 -8.45 2.75
N ARG A 16 3.90 -9.73 2.70
CA ARG A 16 3.67 -10.46 1.45
C ARG A 16 2.60 -9.78 0.60
N ILE A 17 1.44 -9.50 1.18
CA ILE A 17 0.32 -8.83 0.52
C ILE A 17 0.73 -7.44 0.02
N ALA A 18 1.45 -6.67 0.83
CA ALA A 18 1.96 -5.36 0.45
C ALA A 18 2.96 -5.43 -0.71
N GLY A 19 3.83 -6.45 -0.73
CA GLY A 19 4.77 -6.70 -1.82
C GLY A 19 4.06 -7.05 -3.12
N GLU A 20 3.06 -7.94 -3.07
CA GLU A 20 2.22 -8.28 -4.22
C GLU A 20 1.47 -7.05 -4.75
N ALA A 21 0.93 -6.22 -3.85
CA ALA A 21 0.27 -4.96 -4.21
C ALA A 21 1.23 -3.98 -4.89
N ALA A 22 2.47 -3.90 -4.42
CA ALA A 22 3.49 -3.05 -5.04
C ALA A 22 3.75 -3.44 -6.50
N VAL A 23 3.87 -4.74 -6.79
CA VAL A 23 4.02 -5.26 -8.17
C VAL A 23 2.82 -4.87 -9.03
N LEU A 24 1.60 -5.08 -8.54
CA LEU A 24 0.38 -4.73 -9.26
C LEU A 24 0.32 -3.23 -9.59
N ILE A 25 0.78 -2.36 -8.68
CA ILE A 25 0.83 -0.90 -8.92
C ILE A 25 1.81 -0.56 -10.04
N GLU A 26 2.98 -1.21 -10.09
CA GLU A 26 3.95 -1.00 -11.18
C GLU A 26 3.39 -1.51 -12.52
N GLU A 27 2.66 -2.62 -12.51
CA GLU A 27 1.98 -3.17 -13.71
C GLU A 27 0.84 -2.27 -14.22
N MET A 28 0.21 -1.45 -13.37
CA MET A 28 -0.81 -0.47 -13.78
C MET A 28 -0.24 0.66 -14.67
N GLY A 29 1.09 0.84 -14.71
CA GLY A 29 1.77 1.64 -15.72
C GLY A 29 2.09 3.09 -15.34
N ILE A 30 2.25 3.90 -16.40
CA ILE A 30 3.29 4.92 -16.58
C ILE A 30 3.50 5.87 -15.38
N GLY A 31 4.57 5.59 -14.63
CA GLY A 31 5.13 6.50 -13.63
C GLY A 31 4.71 6.24 -12.20
N LEU A 32 4.07 5.11 -11.89
CA LEU A 32 3.85 4.69 -10.52
C LEU A 32 5.00 3.80 -10.04
N THR A 33 5.45 4.03 -8.81
CA THR A 33 6.41 3.18 -8.10
C THR A 33 5.85 2.87 -6.73
N ALA A 34 6.00 1.64 -6.25
CA ALA A 34 5.52 1.26 -4.93
C ALA A 34 6.53 0.37 -4.20
N VAL A 35 6.64 0.53 -2.88
CA VAL A 35 7.52 -0.28 -2.03
C VAL A 35 6.80 -0.62 -0.73
N ALA A 36 6.81 -1.90 -0.39
CA ALA A 36 6.39 -2.37 0.92
C ALA A 36 7.55 -2.25 1.92
N ARG A 37 7.28 -1.76 3.13
CA ARG A 37 8.25 -1.65 4.22
C ARG A 37 7.66 -2.21 5.51
N LEU A 38 8.47 -2.94 6.25
CA LEU A 38 8.21 -3.31 7.64
C LEU A 38 9.08 -2.44 8.55
N ARG A 39 8.46 -1.72 9.49
CA ARG A 39 9.16 -1.00 10.57
C ARG A 39 8.39 -1.14 11.87
N ASP A 40 9.09 -1.55 12.93
CA ASP A 40 8.52 -1.69 14.28
C ASP A 40 7.21 -2.52 14.32
N GLY A 41 7.15 -3.60 13.53
CA GLY A 41 5.98 -4.47 13.42
C GLY A 41 4.85 -3.93 12.52
N VAL A 42 5.00 -2.72 11.97
CA VAL A 42 4.02 -2.09 11.09
C VAL A 42 4.44 -2.24 9.64
N VAL A 43 3.54 -2.80 8.82
CA VAL A 43 3.71 -2.87 7.38
C VAL A 43 3.08 -1.64 6.73
N VAL A 44 3.86 -0.96 5.90
CA VAL A 44 3.43 0.23 5.14
C VAL A 44 3.70 -0.01 3.66
N LEU A 45 2.71 0.25 2.83
CA LEU A 45 2.87 0.38 1.39
C LEU A 45 3.05 1.86 1.06
N GLU A 46 4.23 2.22 0.56
CA GLU A 46 4.51 3.56 0.06
C GLU A 46 4.42 3.57 -1.46
N CYS A 47 3.73 4.55 -2.02
CA CYS A 47 3.53 4.68 -3.46
C CYS A 47 3.88 6.09 -3.92
N TRP A 48 4.51 6.21 -5.09
CA TRP A 48 4.90 7.48 -5.71
C TRP A 48 4.40 7.57 -7.15
N GLY A 49 4.00 8.76 -7.54
CA GLY A 49 3.70 9.08 -8.94
C GLY A 49 4.76 10.01 -9.55
N ALA A 50 5.12 9.76 -10.81
CA ALA A 50 5.97 10.61 -11.63
C ALA A 50 5.21 11.87 -12.08
N ALA A 51 4.73 12.68 -11.14
CA ALA A 51 4.21 13.99 -11.48
C ALA A 51 5.38 14.93 -11.78
N LYS A 52 5.37 15.57 -12.97
CA LYS A 52 6.46 16.36 -13.56
C LYS A 52 7.05 17.50 -12.70
N ARG A 53 6.55 17.76 -11.47
CA ARG A 53 7.01 18.87 -10.61
C ARG A 53 7.07 18.61 -9.10
N LYS A 54 6.56 17.48 -8.58
CA LYS A 54 6.72 17.09 -7.16
C LYS A 54 6.40 15.60 -7.00
N PRO A 55 7.24 14.81 -6.33
CA PRO A 55 6.88 13.42 -6.03
C PRO A 55 5.68 13.41 -5.09
N THR A 56 4.54 13.02 -5.62
CA THR A 56 3.35 12.74 -4.83
C THR A 56 3.57 11.40 -4.15
N ALA A 57 3.52 11.35 -2.82
CA ALA A 57 3.67 10.13 -2.04
C ALA A 57 2.37 9.80 -1.30
N VAL A 58 1.89 8.58 -1.45
CA VAL A 58 0.79 8.01 -0.66
C VAL A 58 1.38 6.94 0.24
N ARG A 59 0.95 6.91 1.51
CA ARG A 59 1.35 5.89 2.48
C ARG A 59 0.11 5.20 3.00
N HIS A 60 0.09 3.88 2.93
CA HIS A 60 -1.00 3.07 3.45
C HIS A 60 -0.48 2.09 4.50
N VAL A 61 -1.01 2.15 5.71
CA VAL A 61 -0.72 1.17 6.76
C VAL A 61 -1.56 -0.07 6.50
N VAL A 62 -0.90 -1.22 6.37
CA VAL A 62 -1.57 -2.50 6.12
C VAL A 62 -2.06 -3.05 7.46
N GLY A 63 -3.33 -2.80 7.74
CA GLY A 63 -4.01 -3.27 8.96
C GLY A 63 -4.32 -4.77 8.95
N ASP A 64 -4.84 -5.25 10.07
CA ASP A 64 -5.15 -6.69 10.28
C ASP A 64 -6.31 -7.18 9.39
N ASN A 65 -7.14 -6.26 8.87
CA ASN A 65 -8.25 -6.56 7.97
C ASN A 65 -7.77 -6.75 6.51
N ALA A 66 -6.60 -7.36 6.31
CA ALA A 66 -5.83 -7.29 5.07
C ALA A 66 -6.70 -7.55 3.84
N VAL A 67 -7.08 -6.46 3.19
CA VAL A 67 -7.68 -6.41 1.87
C VAL A 67 -6.67 -7.06 0.92
N SER A 68 -7.14 -7.90 0.00
CA SER A 68 -6.28 -8.60 -0.96
C SER A 68 -5.27 -7.65 -1.63
N ALA A 69 -4.15 -8.18 -2.11
CA ALA A 69 -3.11 -7.37 -2.78
C ALA A 69 -3.68 -6.45 -3.87
N ARG A 70 -4.70 -6.92 -4.59
CA ARG A 70 -5.42 -6.14 -5.59
C ARG A 70 -6.20 -4.97 -5.00
N ALA A 71 -6.97 -5.19 -3.95
CA ALA A 71 -7.72 -4.11 -3.30
C ALA A 71 -6.78 -3.05 -2.70
N LEU A 72 -5.66 -3.48 -2.11
CA LEU A 72 -4.63 -2.58 -1.60
C LEU A 72 -3.99 -1.76 -2.73
N ALA A 73 -3.69 -2.39 -3.87
CA ALA A 73 -3.17 -1.70 -5.06
C ALA A 73 -4.17 -0.68 -5.63
N GLU A 74 -5.44 -1.03 -5.72
CA GLU A 74 -6.51 -0.15 -6.21
C GLU A 74 -6.71 1.07 -5.31
N ILE A 75 -6.70 0.90 -3.98
CA ILE A 75 -6.78 2.00 -3.01
C ILE A 75 -5.59 2.96 -3.18
N CYS A 76 -4.37 2.43 -3.30
CA CYS A 76 -3.18 3.26 -3.44
C CYS A 76 -3.15 4.00 -4.79
N ALA A 77 -3.54 3.32 -5.87
CA ALA A 77 -3.65 3.93 -7.19
C ALA A 77 -4.72 5.04 -7.22
N ALA A 78 -5.85 4.86 -6.53
CA ALA A 78 -6.88 5.89 -6.38
C ALA A 78 -6.35 7.11 -5.61
N GLY A 79 -5.69 6.89 -4.48
CA GLY A 79 -5.09 7.97 -3.69
C GLY A 79 -4.04 8.76 -4.49
N LEU A 80 -3.22 8.09 -5.30
CA LEU A 80 -2.25 8.73 -6.18
C LEU A 80 -2.93 9.60 -7.26
N ARG A 81 -4.04 9.14 -7.83
CA ARG A 81 -4.85 9.91 -8.80
C ARG A 81 -5.51 11.13 -8.16
N ASP A 82 -6.05 11.00 -6.94
CA ASP A 82 -6.67 12.11 -6.23
C ASP A 82 -5.65 13.21 -5.91
N VAL A 83 -4.47 12.82 -5.41
CA VAL A 83 -3.40 13.79 -5.14
C VAL A 83 -2.85 14.41 -6.45
N ALA A 84 -2.74 13.62 -7.53
CA ALA A 84 -2.33 14.15 -8.84
C ALA A 84 -3.35 15.13 -9.45
N THR A 85 -4.63 14.95 -9.16
CA THR A 85 -5.72 15.84 -9.64
C THR A 85 -6.03 16.98 -8.69
N GLY A 86 -5.33 17.08 -7.54
CA GLY A 86 -5.53 18.14 -6.57
C GLY A 86 -6.85 18.04 -5.79
N LYS A 87 -7.54 16.89 -5.84
CA LYS A 87 -8.68 16.60 -4.96
C LYS A 87 -8.13 16.41 -3.55
N ASN A 88 -8.14 17.48 -2.76
CA ASN A 88 -7.95 17.39 -1.32
C ASN A 88 -9.16 16.64 -0.76
N LEU A 89 -8.95 15.39 -0.33
CA LEU A 89 -9.84 14.75 0.63
C LEU A 89 -9.81 15.63 1.89
N SER A 90 -10.84 16.47 2.00
CA SER A 90 -11.08 17.39 3.11
C SER A 90 -12.07 16.76 4.08
#